data_AF-A0A7U9S0Q5-F1
#
_entry.id   AF-A0A7U9S0Q5-F1
#
_cell.length_a   1.000
_cell.length_b   1.000
_cell.length_c   1.000
_cell.angle_alpha   90.00
_cell.angle_beta   90.00
_cell.angle_gamma   90.00
#
_symmetry.space_group_name_H-M   'P 1'
#
loop_
_entity.id
_entity.type
_entity.pdbx_description
1 polymer ?
#
loop_
_entity_poly.entity_id
_entity_poly.type
_entity_poly.pdbx_seq_one_letter_code
_entity_poly.pdbx_strand_id
1 'polypeptide(L)'
;MSIKLFIMTHKPFIPPEDPMYVPLHVGRANTADLGFLGDDTKDSISALNPYFCELTGMYWIWKNYRKADYIGICHYRRYLLNEQGCIFTESQLAPLLENYDMLTTKLLTLTCSYYEGFGENHHRKDLITTREVLLEKYPAYTDTFDHLVHGPHTYFGNIFITSAKQYNLYCSWLFDILFEVQKRTDFTGYNDYEKRLFGFLSEFLQTVWITYHKLRVKECMVGMIGEKYETKKLREELASFLEQRDYEGAKNCFLDCYQKRPDVLMEASDVSGELRLCMQIISTCSFEDETYHSCILDNIRSYDSLICHFHHFNLAVSHILSDQPTKYDLQFLEQNLCITPIAVEIAVQLFCKNPSILQEAVKKVSSYCRYS
;
A
#
# COMPACT_ATOMS: atom_id res chain seq x y z
N MET A 1 -23.66 -20.54 -5.91
CA MET A 1 -23.16 -19.57 -4.93
C MET A 1 -22.22 -18.63 -5.66
N SER A 2 -22.44 -17.33 -5.60
CA SER A 2 -21.59 -16.32 -6.24
C SER A 2 -20.96 -15.40 -5.20
N ILE A 3 -19.63 -15.27 -5.26
CA ILE A 3 -18.86 -14.33 -4.43
C ILE A 3 -18.34 -13.18 -5.29
N LYS A 4 -18.45 -11.94 -4.81
CA LYS A 4 -17.78 -10.78 -5.39
C LYS A 4 -17.10 -9.94 -4.34
N LEU A 5 -15.81 -9.67 -4.55
CA LEU A 5 -14.96 -8.87 -3.69
C LEU A 5 -14.64 -7.57 -4.41
N PHE A 6 -15.13 -6.45 -3.91
CA PHE A 6 -14.91 -5.13 -4.50
C PHE A 6 -13.65 -4.52 -3.94
N ILE A 7 -12.72 -4.21 -4.84
CA ILE A 7 -11.44 -3.60 -4.53
C ILE A 7 -11.57 -2.09 -4.66
N MET A 8 -11.65 -1.41 -3.52
CA MET A 8 -11.77 0.04 -3.45
C MET A 8 -10.45 0.69 -3.87
N THR A 9 -10.49 1.53 -4.91
CA THR A 9 -9.32 2.24 -5.40
C THR A 9 -9.63 3.70 -5.76
N HIS A 10 -8.66 4.58 -5.54
CA HIS A 10 -8.63 5.96 -6.05
C HIS A 10 -7.37 6.19 -6.90
N LYS A 11 -6.64 5.11 -7.23
CA LYS A 11 -5.38 5.13 -8.00
C LYS A 11 -5.36 4.00 -9.05
N PRO A 12 -4.64 4.18 -10.16
CA PRO A 12 -4.35 3.07 -11.06
C PRO A 12 -3.60 1.96 -10.31
N PHE A 13 -3.99 0.71 -10.55
CA PHE A 13 -3.31 -0.48 -10.02
C PHE A 13 -3.58 -1.68 -10.93
N ILE A 14 -2.85 -2.76 -10.73
CA ILE A 14 -3.09 -4.03 -11.43
C ILE A 14 -3.96 -4.90 -10.51
N PRO A 15 -5.24 -5.13 -10.84
CA PRO A 15 -6.09 -6.01 -10.06
C PRO A 15 -5.65 -7.47 -10.20
N PRO A 16 -6.00 -8.35 -9.24
CA PRO A 16 -5.86 -9.80 -9.42
C PRO A 16 -6.58 -10.27 -10.69
N GLU A 17 -6.04 -11.29 -11.36
CA GLU A 17 -6.62 -11.86 -12.58
C GLU A 17 -7.97 -12.55 -12.34
N ASP A 18 -8.22 -12.99 -11.11
CA ASP A 18 -9.45 -13.68 -10.73
C ASP A 18 -10.67 -12.72 -10.77
N PRO A 19 -11.70 -13.00 -11.60
CA PRO A 19 -12.87 -12.14 -11.78
C PRO A 19 -13.77 -12.04 -10.54
N MET A 20 -13.53 -12.82 -9.49
CA MET A 20 -14.12 -12.62 -8.17
C MET A 20 -13.75 -11.23 -7.61
N TYR A 21 -12.55 -10.74 -7.92
CA TYR A 21 -12.02 -9.46 -7.50
C TYR A 21 -12.35 -8.36 -8.52
N VAL A 22 -13.23 -7.43 -8.12
CA VAL A 22 -13.77 -6.39 -9.00
C VAL A 22 -13.21 -5.03 -8.57
N PRO A 23 -12.33 -4.38 -9.35
CA PRO A 23 -11.90 -3.02 -9.04
C PRO A 23 -13.06 -2.03 -9.11
N LEU A 24 -13.23 -1.23 -8.06
CA LEU A 24 -14.22 -0.17 -7.94
C LEU A 24 -13.51 1.16 -7.65
N HIS A 25 -13.57 2.07 -8.61
CA HIS A 25 -13.07 3.43 -8.50
C HIS A 25 -13.98 4.25 -7.60
N VAL A 26 -13.51 4.50 -6.37
CA VAL A 26 -14.18 5.31 -5.37
C VAL A 26 -13.84 6.78 -5.53
N GLY A 27 -14.82 7.66 -5.31
CA GLY A 27 -14.62 9.10 -5.49
C GLY A 27 -14.48 9.54 -6.94
N ARG A 28 -14.94 8.71 -7.90
CA ARG A 28 -14.85 8.99 -9.35
C ARG A 28 -15.52 10.29 -9.75
N ALA A 29 -16.52 10.76 -9.00
CA ALA A 29 -17.13 12.07 -9.22
C ALA A 29 -16.14 13.25 -9.07
N ASN A 30 -15.00 13.04 -8.40
CA ASN A 30 -14.00 14.07 -8.12
C ASN A 30 -12.69 13.87 -8.91
N THR A 31 -12.57 12.80 -9.69
CA THR A 31 -11.30 12.38 -10.31
C THR A 31 -11.49 11.88 -11.74
N ALA A 32 -10.40 11.84 -12.50
CA ALA A 32 -10.43 11.29 -13.87
C ALA A 32 -10.68 9.78 -13.86
N ASP A 33 -11.32 9.28 -14.92
CA ASP A 33 -11.64 7.87 -15.05
C ASP A 33 -10.37 7.00 -15.12
N LEU A 34 -10.33 5.95 -14.28
CA LEU A 34 -9.25 4.97 -14.22
C LEU A 34 -9.50 3.75 -15.12
N GLY A 35 -10.65 3.69 -15.81
CA GLY A 35 -11.05 2.55 -16.63
C GLY A 35 -11.64 1.38 -15.82
N PHE A 36 -11.90 1.60 -14.53
CA PHE A 36 -12.59 0.64 -13.66
C PHE A 36 -14.07 0.99 -13.50
N LEU A 37 -14.83 0.08 -12.91
CA LEU A 37 -16.20 0.38 -12.48
C LEU A 37 -16.18 1.58 -11.53
N GLY A 38 -17.05 2.57 -11.77
CA GLY A 38 -17.15 3.78 -10.96
C GLY A 38 -18.24 3.73 -9.91
N ASP A 39 -17.99 4.35 -8.75
CA ASP A 39 -19.00 4.53 -7.71
C ASP A 39 -19.92 5.75 -7.94
N ASP A 40 -19.79 6.46 -9.07
CA ASP A 40 -20.41 7.75 -9.40
C ASP A 40 -21.69 7.65 -10.25
N THR A 41 -22.31 6.46 -10.31
CA THR A 41 -23.50 6.20 -11.14
C THR A 41 -24.73 5.90 -10.29
N LYS A 42 -25.93 6.19 -10.81
CA LYS A 42 -27.23 5.92 -10.15
C LYS A 42 -27.31 6.58 -8.76
N ASP A 43 -27.73 5.86 -7.73
CA ASP A 43 -27.75 6.34 -6.34
C ASP A 43 -26.33 6.21 -5.77
N SER A 44 -25.70 7.36 -5.51
CA SER A 44 -24.27 7.46 -5.22
C SER A 44 -23.98 8.63 -4.28
N ILE A 45 -22.96 8.44 -3.43
CA ILE A 45 -22.33 9.49 -2.63
C ILE A 45 -20.86 9.71 -3.04
N SER A 46 -20.48 9.39 -4.28
CA SER A 46 -19.09 9.45 -4.77
C SER A 46 -18.42 10.81 -4.51
N ALA A 47 -19.14 11.91 -4.69
CA ALA A 47 -18.63 13.26 -4.43
C ALA A 47 -18.17 13.47 -2.96
N LEU A 48 -18.72 12.70 -2.02
CA LEU A 48 -18.38 12.75 -0.59
C LEU A 48 -17.15 11.91 -0.21
N ASN A 49 -16.43 11.34 -1.19
CA ASN A 49 -15.23 10.53 -0.95
C ASN A 49 -14.13 11.20 -0.10
N PRO A 50 -13.90 12.53 -0.16
CA PRO A 50 -12.97 13.20 0.76
C PRO A 50 -13.30 12.99 2.24
N TYR A 51 -14.57 12.72 2.56
CA TYR A 51 -15.05 12.51 3.94
C TYR A 51 -15.35 11.04 4.25
N PHE A 52 -15.93 10.32 3.29
CA PHE A 52 -16.40 8.93 3.45
C PHE A 52 -15.39 7.88 2.96
N CYS A 53 -14.35 8.29 2.25
CA CYS A 53 -13.32 7.39 1.71
C CYS A 53 -13.94 6.18 1.00
N GLU A 54 -13.48 4.96 1.29
CA GLU A 54 -13.96 3.72 0.69
C GLU A 54 -15.45 3.45 0.91
N LEU A 55 -16.09 4.11 1.87
CA LEU A 55 -17.52 3.97 2.11
C LEU A 55 -18.37 4.46 0.95
N THR A 56 -17.86 5.35 0.08
CA THR A 56 -18.62 5.74 -1.11
C THR A 56 -18.84 4.57 -2.07
N GLY A 57 -17.82 3.71 -2.21
CA GLY A 57 -17.94 2.45 -2.92
C GLY A 57 -18.86 1.46 -2.21
N MET A 58 -18.79 1.36 -0.88
CA MET A 58 -19.71 0.51 -0.12
C MET A 58 -21.18 0.94 -0.28
N TYR A 59 -21.44 2.24 -0.18
CA TYR A 59 -22.77 2.79 -0.42
C TYR A 59 -23.27 2.46 -1.82
N TRP A 60 -22.41 2.65 -2.83
CA TRP A 60 -22.78 2.36 -4.21
C TRP A 60 -23.12 0.87 -4.42
N ILE A 61 -22.34 -0.05 -3.86
CA ILE A 61 -22.64 -1.49 -3.90
C ILE A 61 -23.99 -1.76 -3.22
N TRP A 62 -24.19 -1.19 -2.02
CA TRP A 62 -25.43 -1.33 -1.26
C TRP A 62 -26.66 -0.85 -2.06
N LYS A 63 -26.55 0.22 -2.83
CA LYS A 63 -27.69 0.74 -3.61
C LYS A 63 -27.87 0.06 -4.97
N ASN A 64 -26.78 -0.36 -5.61
CA ASN A 64 -26.80 -0.65 -7.05
C ASN A 64 -26.46 -2.09 -7.41
N TYR A 65 -25.86 -2.87 -6.51
CA TYR A 65 -25.38 -4.23 -6.82
C TYR A 65 -26.22 -5.32 -6.13
N ARG A 66 -26.76 -6.26 -6.92
CA ARG A 66 -27.65 -7.34 -6.45
C ARG A 66 -27.32 -8.73 -6.99
N LYS A 67 -26.16 -8.89 -7.66
CA LYS A 67 -25.85 -10.07 -8.48
C LYS A 67 -25.00 -11.14 -7.78
N ALA A 68 -24.67 -10.98 -6.49
CA ALA A 68 -23.86 -11.94 -5.75
C ALA A 68 -24.54 -12.34 -4.44
N ASP A 69 -24.28 -13.58 -4.00
CA ASP A 69 -24.76 -14.12 -2.72
C ASP A 69 -23.89 -13.62 -1.57
N TYR A 70 -22.61 -13.37 -1.84
CA TYR A 70 -21.63 -12.84 -0.89
C TYR A 70 -20.92 -11.62 -1.48
N ILE A 71 -20.73 -10.63 -0.62
CA ILE A 71 -20.07 -9.36 -0.93
C ILE A 71 -18.87 -9.22 0.00
N GLY A 72 -17.72 -8.88 -0.57
CA GLY A 72 -16.58 -8.45 0.21
C GLY A 72 -16.05 -7.11 -0.23
N ILE A 73 -15.39 -6.44 0.70
CA ILE A 73 -14.77 -5.14 0.54
C ILE A 73 -13.30 -5.31 0.90
N CYS A 74 -12.41 -4.81 0.04
CA CYS A 74 -10.99 -4.70 0.31
C CYS A 74 -10.41 -3.45 -0.37
N HIS A 75 -9.13 -3.17 -0.14
CA HIS A 75 -8.47 -2.03 -0.79
C HIS A 75 -7.53 -2.48 -1.90
N TYR A 76 -7.19 -1.59 -2.81
CA TYR A 76 -6.31 -1.86 -3.97
C TYR A 76 -4.98 -2.54 -3.66
N ARG A 77 -4.46 -2.41 -2.44
CA ARG A 77 -3.23 -3.07 -1.97
C ARG A 77 -3.39 -3.94 -0.73
N ARG A 78 -4.59 -4.11 -0.17
CA ARG A 78 -4.78 -4.81 1.11
C ARG A 78 -5.86 -5.87 0.96
N TYR A 79 -5.45 -7.13 1.08
CA TYR A 79 -6.31 -8.29 0.84
C TYR A 79 -6.27 -9.22 2.04
N LEU A 80 -7.40 -9.87 2.35
CA LEU A 80 -7.42 -10.96 3.31
C LEU A 80 -6.67 -12.17 2.73
N LEU A 81 -5.80 -12.77 3.53
CA LEU A 81 -4.98 -13.91 3.14
C LEU A 81 -5.46 -15.20 3.81
N ASN A 82 -5.30 -16.30 3.09
CA ASN A 82 -5.41 -17.64 3.64
C ASN A 82 -4.17 -18.00 4.50
N GLU A 83 -4.20 -19.19 5.09
CA GLU A 83 -3.14 -19.67 5.99
C GLU A 83 -1.78 -19.84 5.27
N GLN A 84 -1.79 -19.93 3.94
CA GLN A 84 -0.59 -20.00 3.09
C GLN A 84 -0.08 -18.61 2.68
N GLY A 85 -0.67 -17.53 3.18
CA GLY A 85 -0.28 -16.16 2.84
C GLY A 85 -0.70 -15.72 1.43
N CYS A 86 -1.59 -16.46 0.77
CA CYS A 86 -2.11 -16.14 -0.56
C CYS A 86 -3.50 -15.50 -0.46
N ILE A 87 -3.88 -14.71 -1.47
CA ILE A 87 -5.27 -14.23 -1.57
C ILE A 87 -6.21 -15.42 -1.76
N PHE A 88 -7.43 -15.27 -1.24
CA PHE A 88 -8.43 -16.32 -1.33
C PHE A 88 -8.92 -16.52 -2.77
N THR A 89 -9.18 -17.78 -3.13
CA THR A 89 -9.99 -18.15 -4.30
C THR A 89 -11.44 -18.39 -3.88
N GLU A 90 -12.38 -18.37 -4.84
CA GLU A 90 -13.80 -18.66 -4.59
C GLU A 90 -13.99 -20.04 -3.92
N SER A 91 -13.25 -21.06 -4.36
CA SER A 91 -13.31 -22.42 -3.81
C SER A 91 -12.89 -22.51 -2.33
N GLN A 92 -11.99 -21.64 -1.89
CA GLN A 92 -11.52 -21.58 -0.50
C GLN A 92 -12.48 -20.78 0.38
N LEU A 93 -13.12 -19.74 -0.16
CA LEU A 93 -14.08 -18.91 0.59
C LEU A 93 -15.41 -19.62 0.81
N ALA A 94 -15.87 -20.43 -0.14
CA ALA A 94 -17.13 -21.16 -0.07
C ALA A 94 -17.36 -21.88 1.27
N PRO A 95 -16.50 -22.81 1.72
CA PRO A 95 -16.71 -23.49 2.99
C PRO A 95 -16.58 -22.56 4.20
N LEU A 96 -15.79 -21.48 4.11
CA LEU A 96 -15.66 -20.53 5.22
C LEU A 96 -16.95 -19.73 5.40
N LEU A 97 -17.56 -19.28 4.30
CA LEU A 97 -18.77 -18.45 4.30
C LEU A 97 -20.05 -19.23 4.64
N GLU A 98 -19.99 -20.56 4.67
CA GLU A 98 -21.04 -21.42 5.25
C GLU A 98 -20.94 -21.51 6.78
N ASN A 99 -19.71 -21.48 7.30
CA ASN A 99 -19.42 -21.68 8.73
C ASN A 99 -19.34 -20.37 9.52
N TYR A 100 -19.00 -19.27 8.86
CA TYR A 100 -18.80 -17.95 9.45
C TYR A 100 -19.75 -16.92 8.84
N ASP A 101 -20.20 -15.99 9.66
CA ASP A 101 -21.09 -14.91 9.22
C ASP A 101 -20.30 -13.77 8.55
N MET A 102 -19.02 -13.60 8.93
CA MET A 102 -18.12 -12.61 8.36
C MET A 102 -16.65 -13.07 8.42
N LEU A 103 -15.90 -12.81 7.37
CA LEU A 103 -14.44 -12.85 7.37
C LEU A 103 -13.95 -11.41 7.44
N THR A 104 -12.97 -11.09 8.29
CA THR A 104 -12.44 -9.73 8.45
C THR A 104 -10.96 -9.78 8.87
N THR A 105 -10.34 -8.63 9.08
CA THR A 105 -8.96 -8.53 9.58
C THR A 105 -8.81 -9.17 10.96
N LYS A 106 -7.58 -9.40 11.41
CA LYS A 106 -7.32 -9.66 12.83
C LYS A 106 -7.83 -8.53 13.71
N LEU A 107 -8.38 -8.89 14.87
CA LEU A 107 -8.73 -7.93 15.90
C LEU A 107 -7.45 -7.31 16.45
N LEU A 108 -7.34 -6.00 16.40
CA LEU A 108 -6.20 -5.29 16.96
C LEU A 108 -6.38 -5.09 18.45
N THR A 109 -5.27 -5.17 19.19
CA THR A 109 -5.19 -4.71 20.59
C THR A 109 -4.34 -3.43 20.61
N LEU A 110 -4.99 -2.31 20.91
CA LEU A 110 -4.41 -0.99 21.05
C LEU A 110 -3.66 -0.86 22.40
N THR A 111 -2.76 0.11 22.48
CA THR A 111 -2.01 0.42 23.71
C THR A 111 -2.83 1.17 24.77
N CYS A 112 -3.93 1.79 24.37
CA CYS A 112 -4.87 2.53 25.20
C CYS A 112 -6.32 2.24 24.76
N SER A 113 -7.31 2.87 25.40
CA SER A 113 -8.70 2.74 24.96
C SER A 113 -8.90 3.35 23.57
N TYR A 114 -9.89 2.85 22.81
CA TYR A 114 -10.24 3.45 21.51
C TYR A 114 -10.56 4.94 21.65
N TYR A 115 -11.26 5.34 22.72
CA TYR A 115 -11.58 6.73 23.02
C TYR A 115 -10.34 7.62 23.17
N GLU A 116 -9.31 7.14 23.87
CA GLU A 116 -8.05 7.85 24.04
C GLU A 116 -7.27 7.94 22.73
N GLY A 117 -7.04 6.81 22.06
CA GLY A 117 -6.28 6.75 20.82
C GLY A 117 -6.93 7.52 19.67
N PHE A 118 -8.26 7.51 19.57
CA PHE A 118 -8.99 8.36 18.63
C PHE A 118 -8.78 9.83 18.96
N GLY A 119 -8.84 10.24 20.23
CA GLY A 119 -8.65 11.63 20.64
C GLY A 119 -7.23 12.18 20.48
N GLU A 120 -6.22 11.31 20.36
CA GLU A 120 -4.84 11.72 20.06
C GLU A 120 -4.64 12.06 18.58
N ASN A 121 -5.42 11.44 17.69
CA ASN A 121 -5.25 11.53 16.23
C ASN A 121 -6.44 12.23 15.53
N HIS A 122 -7.54 12.45 16.24
CA HIS A 122 -8.81 12.99 15.76
C HIS A 122 -9.54 13.75 16.89
N HIS A 123 -10.68 14.35 16.59
CA HIS A 123 -11.44 15.13 17.55
C HIS A 123 -12.44 14.28 18.34
N ARG A 124 -12.25 14.16 19.66
CA ARG A 124 -13.15 13.39 20.56
C ARG A 124 -14.64 13.75 20.43
N LYS A 125 -14.95 15.01 20.10
CA LYS A 125 -16.31 15.49 19.88
C LYS A 125 -17.07 14.65 18.84
N ASP A 126 -16.37 14.06 17.87
CA ASP A 126 -17.00 13.27 16.81
C ASP A 126 -17.45 11.90 17.31
N LEU A 127 -16.70 11.28 18.22
CA LEU A 127 -17.14 10.04 18.90
C LEU A 127 -18.33 10.31 19.82
N ILE A 128 -18.32 11.44 20.54
CA ILE A 128 -19.44 11.86 21.39
C ILE A 128 -20.70 12.05 20.54
N THR A 129 -20.57 12.79 19.43
CA THR A 129 -21.67 13.00 18.47
C THR A 129 -22.18 11.67 17.90
N THR A 130 -21.27 10.75 17.57
CA THR A 130 -21.63 9.42 17.09
C THR A 130 -22.44 8.64 18.14
N ARG A 131 -22.00 8.66 19.40
CA ARG A 131 -22.71 8.03 20.52
C ARG A 131 -24.10 8.63 20.73
N GLU A 132 -24.25 9.95 20.66
CA GLU A 132 -25.54 10.65 20.79
C GLU A 132 -26.53 10.20 19.70
N VAL A 133 -26.09 10.17 18.45
CA VAL A 133 -26.90 9.67 17.33
C VAL A 133 -27.30 8.21 17.55
N LEU A 134 -26.38 7.39 18.06
CA LEU A 134 -26.63 5.98 18.37
C LEU A 134 -27.66 5.81 19.48
N LEU A 135 -27.57 6.60 20.54
CA LEU A 135 -28.52 6.61 21.65
C LEU A 135 -29.93 7.01 21.19
N GLU A 136 -30.04 8.00 20.30
CA GLU A 136 -31.32 8.48 19.78
C GLU A 136 -31.98 7.48 18.82
N LYS A 137 -31.22 6.94 17.87
CA LYS A 137 -31.77 6.14 16.74
C LYS A 137 -31.72 4.63 16.98
N TYR A 138 -30.73 4.17 17.73
CA TYR A 138 -30.42 2.75 17.94
C TYR A 138 -30.04 2.46 19.40
N PRO A 139 -30.87 2.81 20.40
CA PRO A 139 -30.51 2.76 21.83
C PRO A 139 -30.05 1.38 22.31
N ALA A 140 -30.50 0.30 21.65
CA ALA A 140 -30.09 -1.06 21.98
C ALA A 140 -28.58 -1.33 21.78
N TYR A 141 -27.90 -0.54 20.95
CA TYR A 141 -26.46 -0.67 20.67
C TYR A 141 -25.59 0.13 21.64
N THR A 142 -26.16 1.06 22.42
CA THR A 142 -25.41 2.02 23.24
C THR A 142 -24.50 1.32 24.25
N ASP A 143 -25.01 0.31 24.97
CA ASP A 143 -24.20 -0.41 25.96
C ASP A 143 -22.99 -1.11 25.31
N THR A 144 -23.17 -1.64 24.10
CA THR A 144 -22.08 -2.26 23.34
C THR A 144 -21.08 -1.22 22.88
N PHE A 145 -21.55 -0.08 22.38
CA PHE A 145 -20.69 1.04 21.98
C PHE A 145 -19.86 1.55 23.17
N ASP A 146 -20.49 1.82 24.32
CA ASP A 146 -19.85 2.35 25.52
C ASP A 146 -18.82 1.39 26.09
N HIS A 147 -19.12 0.09 26.08
CA HIS A 147 -18.15 -0.91 26.48
C HIS A 147 -16.92 -0.94 25.55
N LEU A 148 -17.15 -0.94 24.24
CA LEU A 148 -16.07 -1.06 23.25
C LEU A 148 -15.23 0.21 23.14
N VAL A 149 -15.82 1.39 23.27
CA VAL A 149 -15.09 2.66 23.08
C VAL A 149 -14.06 2.88 24.20
N HIS A 150 -14.32 2.33 25.38
CA HIS A 150 -13.38 2.30 26.51
C HIS A 150 -12.46 1.06 26.51
N GLY A 151 -12.66 0.12 25.58
CA GLY A 151 -11.81 -1.04 25.39
C GLY A 151 -10.65 -0.78 24.41
N PRO A 152 -9.64 -1.67 24.38
CA PRO A 152 -8.49 -1.53 23.49
C PRO A 152 -8.66 -2.30 22.17
N HIS A 153 -9.86 -2.78 21.82
CA HIS A 153 -10.04 -3.70 20.70
C HIS A 153 -10.80 -3.08 19.54
N THR A 154 -10.29 -3.22 18.32
CA THR A 154 -10.98 -2.77 17.10
C THR A 154 -10.54 -3.58 15.87
N TYR A 155 -11.46 -3.76 14.92
CA TYR A 155 -11.12 -4.09 13.54
C TYR A 155 -10.73 -2.82 12.78
N PHE A 156 -10.06 -2.97 11.64
CA PHE A 156 -9.55 -1.83 10.86
C PHE A 156 -9.77 -1.98 9.36
N GLY A 157 -9.78 -0.84 8.67
CA GLY A 157 -9.80 -0.72 7.21
C GLY A 157 -11.12 -1.04 6.52
N ASN A 158 -12.22 -1.30 7.24
CA ASN A 158 -13.49 -1.69 6.60
C ASN A 158 -13.35 -2.88 5.63
N ILE A 159 -12.37 -3.77 5.88
CA ILE A 159 -12.08 -4.94 5.04
C ILE A 159 -12.85 -6.13 5.60
N PHE A 160 -13.80 -6.66 4.84
CA PHE A 160 -14.55 -7.84 5.26
C PHE A 160 -15.21 -8.57 4.09
N ILE A 161 -15.64 -9.81 4.30
CA ILE A 161 -16.44 -10.62 3.38
C ILE A 161 -17.63 -11.17 4.15
N THR A 162 -18.85 -10.99 3.65
CA THR A 162 -20.08 -11.46 4.31
C THR A 162 -21.18 -11.76 3.28
N SER A 163 -22.29 -12.34 3.74
CA SER A 163 -23.47 -12.55 2.88
C SER A 163 -24.06 -11.22 2.42
N ALA A 164 -24.63 -11.17 1.22
CA ALA A 164 -25.31 -9.98 0.70
C ALA A 164 -26.44 -9.52 1.63
N LYS A 165 -27.11 -10.46 2.33
CA LYS A 165 -28.11 -10.14 3.35
C LYS A 165 -27.50 -9.34 4.51
N GLN A 166 -26.40 -9.84 5.10
CA GLN A 166 -25.73 -9.15 6.20
C GLN A 166 -25.13 -7.82 5.76
N TYR A 167 -24.55 -7.77 4.56
CA TYR A 167 -24.06 -6.53 3.96
C TYR A 167 -25.14 -5.44 3.89
N ASN A 168 -26.33 -5.80 3.39
CA ASN A 168 -27.45 -4.87 3.29
C ASN A 168 -27.96 -4.38 4.65
N LEU A 169 -28.03 -5.27 5.66
CA LEU A 169 -28.42 -4.90 7.03
C LEU A 169 -27.40 -3.95 7.66
N TYR A 170 -26.11 -4.27 7.53
CA TYR A 170 -25.02 -3.45 8.04
C TYR A 170 -24.98 -2.08 7.38
N CYS A 171 -25.02 -2.00 6.04
CA CYS A 171 -25.03 -0.72 5.33
C CYS A 171 -26.26 0.14 5.66
N SER A 172 -27.44 -0.47 5.80
CA SER A 172 -28.64 0.27 6.20
C SER A 172 -28.48 0.92 7.57
N TRP A 173 -27.90 0.22 8.54
CA TRP A 173 -27.63 0.74 9.87
C TRP A 173 -26.49 1.78 9.86
N LEU A 174 -25.36 1.44 9.22
CA LEU A 174 -24.16 2.27 9.18
C LEU A 174 -24.43 3.64 8.54
N PHE A 175 -25.00 3.67 7.34
CA PHE A 175 -25.21 4.93 6.62
C PHE A 175 -26.29 5.80 7.25
N ASP A 176 -27.31 5.19 7.87
CA ASP A 176 -28.33 5.95 8.60
C ASP A 176 -27.76 6.66 9.84
N ILE A 177 -26.74 6.09 10.49
CA ILE A 177 -25.97 6.74 11.56
C ILE A 177 -25.04 7.80 10.96
N LEU A 178 -24.19 7.43 10.00
CA LEU A 178 -23.14 8.32 9.49
C LEU A 178 -23.71 9.57 8.83
N PHE A 179 -24.83 9.48 8.10
CA PHE A 179 -25.48 10.67 7.53
C PHE A 179 -26.08 11.57 8.59
N GLU A 180 -26.51 11.04 9.73
CA GLU A 180 -26.99 11.86 10.83
C GLU A 180 -25.82 12.54 11.57
N VAL A 181 -24.72 11.80 11.81
CA VAL A 181 -23.48 12.38 12.34
C VAL A 181 -22.97 13.49 11.43
N GLN A 182 -22.96 13.26 10.11
CA GLN A 182 -22.52 14.25 9.12
C GLN A 182 -23.26 15.59 9.23
N LYS A 183 -24.57 15.58 9.51
CA LYS A 183 -25.35 16.83 9.67
C LYS A 183 -24.97 17.60 10.93
N ARG A 184 -24.42 16.92 11.94
CA ARG A 184 -24.07 17.47 13.26
C ARG A 184 -22.58 17.81 13.38
N THR A 185 -21.75 17.30 12.47
CA THR A 185 -20.30 17.56 12.45
C THR A 185 -19.97 18.94 11.87
N ASP A 186 -19.24 19.74 12.63
CA ASP A 186 -18.56 20.93 12.15
C ASP A 186 -17.08 20.63 11.85
N PHE A 187 -16.73 20.70 10.56
CA PHE A 187 -15.38 20.49 10.02
C PHE A 187 -14.49 21.74 10.11
N THR A 188 -14.95 22.83 10.71
CA THR A 188 -14.13 24.03 10.91
C THR A 188 -12.84 23.67 11.66
N GLY A 189 -11.70 23.99 11.06
CA GLY A 189 -10.37 23.69 11.59
C GLY A 189 -9.80 22.31 11.22
N TYR A 190 -10.54 21.47 10.49
CA TYR A 190 -10.06 20.13 10.13
C TYR A 190 -9.10 20.20 8.93
N ASN A 191 -7.96 19.52 9.05
CA ASN A 191 -7.08 19.26 7.92
C ASN A 191 -7.63 18.12 7.02
N ASP A 192 -6.99 17.87 5.88
CA ASP A 192 -7.48 16.87 4.91
C ASP A 192 -7.45 15.42 5.44
N TYR A 193 -6.59 15.12 6.42
CA TYR A 193 -6.59 13.82 7.10
C TYR A 193 -7.79 13.69 8.04
N GLU A 194 -8.05 14.72 8.84
CA GLU A 194 -9.17 14.74 9.80
C GLU A 194 -10.53 14.75 9.12
N LYS A 195 -10.65 15.35 7.92
CA LYS A 195 -11.89 15.34 7.12
C LYS A 195 -12.36 13.94 6.76
N ARG A 196 -11.47 12.94 6.75
CA ARG A 196 -11.77 11.51 6.49
C ARG A 196 -12.51 10.81 7.65
N LEU A 197 -13.11 11.61 8.54
CA LEU A 197 -13.77 11.22 9.78
C LEU A 197 -14.66 9.99 9.63
N PHE A 198 -15.54 9.95 8.63
CA PHE A 198 -16.52 8.87 8.52
C PHE A 198 -15.87 7.53 8.19
N GLY A 199 -14.73 7.54 7.49
CA GLY A 199 -13.89 6.36 7.32
C GLY A 199 -13.46 5.80 8.67
N PHE A 200 -12.89 6.63 9.55
CA PHE A 200 -12.46 6.20 10.88
C PHE A 200 -13.61 5.76 11.78
N LEU A 201 -14.74 6.48 11.77
CA LEU A 201 -15.91 6.12 12.55
C LEU A 201 -16.48 4.76 12.10
N SER A 202 -16.48 4.48 10.80
CA SER A 202 -17.01 3.22 10.27
C SER A 202 -16.22 1.98 10.70
N GLU A 203 -14.89 2.10 10.83
CA GLU A 203 -14.04 1.00 11.32
C GLU A 203 -14.44 0.59 12.75
N PHE A 204 -14.68 1.58 13.61
CA PHE A 204 -15.17 1.32 14.95
C PHE A 204 -16.61 0.79 14.95
N LEU A 205 -17.50 1.39 14.16
CA LEU A 205 -18.90 0.94 14.04
C LEU A 205 -19.01 -0.49 13.48
N GLN A 206 -18.06 -0.94 12.65
CA GLN A 206 -17.96 -2.35 12.25
C GLN A 206 -17.74 -3.25 13.46
N THR A 207 -16.83 -2.88 14.37
CA THR A 207 -16.56 -3.62 15.62
C THR A 207 -17.79 -3.68 16.52
N VAL A 208 -18.52 -2.56 16.64
CA VAL A 208 -19.79 -2.48 17.37
C VAL A 208 -20.83 -3.42 16.75
N TRP A 209 -20.99 -3.39 15.43
CA TRP A 209 -21.94 -4.25 14.70
C TRP A 209 -21.65 -5.74 14.92
N ILE A 210 -20.38 -6.14 14.76
CA ILE A 210 -19.94 -7.54 14.94
C ILE A 210 -20.25 -8.01 16.37
N THR A 211 -19.90 -7.19 17.36
CA THR A 211 -20.04 -7.55 18.78
C THR A 211 -21.51 -7.63 19.19
N TYR A 212 -22.32 -6.63 18.81
CA TYR A 212 -23.74 -6.57 19.16
C TYR A 212 -24.52 -7.77 18.61
N HIS A 213 -24.29 -8.12 17.35
CA HIS A 213 -24.96 -9.25 16.70
C HIS A 213 -24.31 -10.61 16.99
N LYS A 214 -23.20 -10.63 17.74
CA LYS A 214 -22.44 -11.84 18.09
C LYS A 214 -22.11 -12.69 16.85
N LEU A 215 -21.65 -12.01 15.79
CA LEU A 215 -21.34 -12.67 14.52
C LEU A 215 -20.21 -13.69 14.71
N ARG A 216 -20.31 -14.85 14.06
CA ARG A 216 -19.21 -15.82 13.98
C ARG A 216 -18.18 -15.28 12.98
N VAL A 217 -17.09 -14.74 13.49
CA VAL A 217 -16.05 -14.10 12.68
C VAL A 217 -14.86 -15.03 12.48
N LYS A 218 -14.37 -15.10 11.23
CA LYS A 218 -13.04 -15.66 10.92
C LYS A 218 -12.08 -14.50 10.65
N GLU A 219 -11.13 -14.34 11.57
CA GLU A 219 -10.07 -13.34 11.48
C GLU A 219 -8.95 -13.81 10.55
N CYS A 220 -8.57 -12.94 9.62
CA CYS A 220 -7.57 -13.23 8.59
C CYS A 220 -6.42 -12.24 8.65
N MET A 221 -5.24 -12.68 8.22
CA MET A 221 -4.10 -11.79 7.97
C MET A 221 -4.40 -10.88 6.78
N VAL A 222 -3.87 -9.66 6.79
CA VAL A 222 -3.95 -8.73 5.66
C VAL A 222 -2.60 -8.70 4.94
N GLY A 223 -2.59 -9.07 3.67
CA GLY A 223 -1.43 -8.98 2.80
C GLY A 223 -1.38 -7.66 2.08
N MET A 224 -0.18 -7.08 1.98
CA MET A 224 0.08 -5.98 1.07
C MET A 224 0.56 -6.51 -0.27
N ILE A 225 -0.20 -6.28 -1.34
CA ILE A 225 0.11 -6.78 -2.69
C ILE A 225 0.39 -5.62 -3.61
N GLY A 226 1.50 -5.71 -4.37
CA GLY A 226 1.99 -4.68 -5.27
C GLY A 226 2.68 -3.51 -4.57
N GLU A 227 3.55 -2.79 -5.29
CA GLU A 227 4.16 -1.53 -4.82
C GLU A 227 3.14 -0.38 -4.77
N LYS A 228 3.44 0.69 -4.01
CA LYS A 228 2.63 1.93 -4.06
C LYS A 228 2.65 2.45 -5.51
N TYR A 229 1.52 2.91 -6.03
CA TYR A 229 1.45 3.51 -7.37
C TYR A 229 2.49 4.63 -7.54
N GLU A 230 2.69 5.44 -6.50
CA GLU A 230 3.67 6.51 -6.49
C GLU A 230 5.12 6.01 -6.57
N THR A 231 5.43 4.87 -5.96
CA THR A 231 6.75 4.23 -6.10
C THR A 231 6.95 3.76 -7.54
N LYS A 232 5.93 3.13 -8.14
CA LYS A 232 5.97 2.70 -9.54
C LYS A 232 6.14 3.90 -10.48
N LYS A 233 5.36 4.97 -10.27
CA LYS A 233 5.44 6.20 -11.07
C LYS A 233 6.82 6.87 -10.95
N LEU A 234 7.36 6.96 -9.74
CA LEU A 234 8.72 7.47 -9.53
C LEU A 234 9.72 6.65 -10.35
N ARG A 235 9.62 5.32 -10.33
CA ARG A 235 10.48 4.46 -11.14
C ARG A 235 10.33 4.73 -12.64
N GLU A 236 9.11 4.87 -13.15
CA GLU A 236 8.86 5.20 -14.56
C GLU A 236 9.44 6.56 -14.95
N GLU A 237 9.33 7.57 -14.08
CA GLU A 237 9.94 8.89 -14.27
C GLU A 237 11.48 8.79 -14.28
N LEU A 238 12.07 8.06 -13.32
CA LEU A 238 13.52 7.83 -13.27
C LEU A 238 14.01 7.07 -14.51
N ALA A 239 13.27 6.05 -14.95
CA ALA A 239 13.58 5.31 -16.17
C ALA A 239 13.64 6.24 -17.38
N SER A 240 12.62 7.09 -17.55
CA SER A 240 12.59 8.08 -18.64
C SER A 240 13.78 9.03 -18.62
N PHE A 241 14.19 9.52 -17.44
CA PHE A 241 15.37 10.39 -17.31
C PHE A 241 16.68 9.65 -17.65
N LEU A 242 16.88 8.45 -17.09
CA LEU A 242 18.10 7.67 -17.31
C LEU A 242 18.25 7.23 -18.77
N GLU A 243 17.15 6.83 -19.43
CA GLU A 243 17.15 6.47 -20.86
C GLU A 243 17.51 7.65 -21.78
N GLN A 244 17.24 8.88 -21.32
CA GLN A 244 17.60 10.13 -22.01
C GLN A 244 19.00 10.65 -21.65
N ARG A 245 19.79 9.88 -20.88
CA ARG A 245 21.11 10.29 -20.35
C ARG A 245 21.03 11.52 -19.41
N ASP A 246 19.89 11.74 -18.75
CA ASP A 246 19.65 12.85 -17.83
C ASP A 246 19.66 12.37 -16.37
N TYR A 247 20.84 12.02 -15.85
CA TYR A 247 20.96 11.57 -14.46
C TYR A 247 20.78 12.71 -13.43
N GLU A 248 20.98 13.98 -13.81
CA GLU A 248 20.71 15.14 -12.95
C GLU A 248 19.20 15.39 -12.80
N GLY A 249 18.43 15.27 -13.89
CA GLY A 249 16.98 15.25 -13.85
C GLY A 249 16.45 14.10 -12.98
N ALA A 250 17.00 12.90 -13.15
CA ALA A 250 16.68 11.75 -12.31
C ALA A 250 16.96 12.03 -10.81
N LYS A 251 18.12 12.61 -10.50
CA LYS A 251 18.52 13.00 -9.12
C LYS A 251 17.53 13.98 -8.50
N ASN A 252 17.18 15.03 -9.22
CA ASN A 252 16.24 16.05 -8.71
C ASN A 252 14.84 15.46 -8.51
N CYS A 253 14.34 14.68 -9.47
CA CYS A 253 13.07 13.96 -9.36
C CYS A 253 13.03 13.05 -8.11
N PHE A 254 14.10 12.28 -7.89
CA PHE A 254 14.20 11.43 -6.71
C PHE A 254 14.19 12.25 -5.40
N LEU A 255 15.02 13.29 -5.31
CA LEU A 255 15.13 14.11 -4.09
C LEU A 255 13.81 14.81 -3.75
N ASP A 256 13.10 15.33 -4.74
CA ASP A 256 11.78 15.94 -4.56
C ASP A 256 10.76 14.92 -4.02
N CYS A 257 10.80 13.68 -4.51
CA CYS A 257 9.97 12.62 -3.97
C CYS A 257 10.40 12.25 -2.54
N TYR A 258 11.70 12.09 -2.29
CA TYR A 258 12.25 11.69 -1.00
C TYR A 258 11.91 12.70 0.12
N GLN A 259 11.93 14.00 -0.19
CA GLN A 259 11.50 15.04 0.76
C GLN A 259 10.03 14.88 1.18
N LYS A 260 9.15 14.50 0.25
CA LYS A 260 7.71 14.28 0.52
C LYS A 260 7.42 12.90 1.11
N ARG A 261 8.27 11.93 0.80
CA ARG A 261 8.13 10.49 1.13
C ARG A 261 9.47 9.94 1.65
N PRO A 262 9.88 10.24 2.89
CA PRO A 262 11.14 9.70 3.44
C PRO A 262 11.14 8.17 3.55
N ASP A 263 9.96 7.54 3.59
CA ASP A 263 9.75 6.09 3.65
C ASP A 263 9.97 5.38 2.30
N VAL A 264 10.24 6.10 1.21
CA VAL A 264 10.25 5.53 -0.15
C VAL A 264 11.33 4.47 -0.37
N LEU A 265 12.45 4.53 0.35
CA LEU A 265 13.56 3.56 0.29
C LEU A 265 13.43 2.40 1.30
N MET A 266 12.38 2.37 2.12
CA MET A 266 12.13 1.24 3.03
C MET A 266 11.71 0.00 2.23
N GLU A 267 12.03 -1.21 2.72
CA GLU A 267 11.73 -2.48 2.03
C GLU A 267 10.24 -2.66 1.72
N ALA A 268 9.35 -2.14 2.57
CA ALA A 268 7.91 -2.17 2.34
C ALA A 268 7.42 -1.21 1.23
N SER A 269 8.26 -0.27 0.80
CA SER A 269 7.97 0.76 -0.19
C SER A 269 8.66 0.50 -1.53
N ASP A 270 9.94 0.08 -1.50
CA ASP A 270 10.78 -0.30 -2.65
C ASP A 270 10.96 -1.83 -2.61
N VAL A 271 9.90 -2.55 -2.97
CA VAL A 271 9.84 -4.02 -2.80
C VAL A 271 10.81 -4.70 -3.75
N SER A 272 11.00 -4.14 -4.95
CA SER A 272 11.98 -4.59 -5.94
C SER A 272 13.42 -4.21 -5.60
N GLY A 273 13.63 -3.17 -4.79
CA GLY A 273 14.96 -2.61 -4.52
C GLY A 273 15.51 -1.73 -5.65
N GLU A 274 14.71 -1.48 -6.69
CA GLU A 274 15.14 -0.75 -7.90
C GLU A 274 15.39 0.73 -7.62
N LEU A 275 14.67 1.35 -6.68
CA LEU A 275 14.94 2.76 -6.34
C LEU A 275 16.31 2.93 -5.67
N ARG A 276 16.73 1.97 -4.85
CA ARG A 276 18.10 1.95 -4.30
C ARG A 276 19.15 1.79 -5.41
N LEU A 277 18.89 0.94 -6.40
CA LEU A 277 19.77 0.80 -7.57
C LEU A 277 19.82 2.10 -8.39
N CYS A 278 18.69 2.78 -8.61
CA CYS A 278 18.66 4.08 -9.28
C CYS A 278 19.55 5.11 -8.57
N MET A 279 19.57 5.13 -7.24
CA MET A 279 20.46 6.03 -6.50
C MET A 279 21.94 5.71 -6.71
N GLN A 280 22.30 4.44 -6.73
CA GLN A 280 23.66 4.02 -7.06
C GLN A 280 24.03 4.40 -8.51
N ILE A 281 23.12 4.18 -9.46
CA ILE A 281 23.29 4.55 -10.87
C ILE A 281 23.54 6.05 -10.99
N ILE A 282 22.67 6.88 -10.40
CA ILE A 282 22.78 8.34 -10.43
C ILE A 282 24.12 8.79 -9.84
N SER A 283 24.49 8.25 -8.69
CA SER A 283 25.78 8.56 -8.05
C SER A 283 26.95 8.16 -8.95
N THR A 284 26.90 6.97 -9.55
CA THR A 284 27.94 6.46 -10.45
C THR A 284 28.08 7.35 -11.68
N CYS A 285 26.96 7.70 -12.32
CA CYS A 285 26.96 8.58 -13.49
C CYS A 285 27.55 9.96 -13.16
N SER A 286 27.18 10.55 -12.03
CA SER A 286 27.67 11.86 -11.60
C SER A 286 29.20 11.88 -11.45
N PHE A 287 29.78 10.89 -10.76
CA PHE A 287 31.23 10.84 -10.56
C PHE A 287 31.99 10.42 -11.83
N GLU A 288 31.41 9.54 -12.65
CA GLU A 288 31.97 9.14 -13.94
C GLU A 288 32.00 10.29 -14.94
N ASP A 289 30.92 11.06 -15.10
CA ASP A 289 30.90 12.21 -16.02
C ASP A 289 31.88 13.30 -15.56
N GLU A 290 32.00 13.55 -14.25
CA GLU A 290 32.98 14.51 -13.70
C GLU A 290 34.43 14.09 -13.99
N THR A 291 34.73 12.79 -13.91
CA THR A 291 36.10 12.27 -14.03
C THR A 291 36.48 11.94 -15.47
N TYR A 292 35.59 11.28 -16.20
CA TYR A 292 35.85 10.67 -17.51
C TYR A 292 35.13 11.41 -18.65
N HIS A 293 34.25 12.36 -18.36
CA HIS A 293 33.40 13.04 -19.36
C HIS A 293 32.52 12.07 -20.17
N SER A 294 32.27 10.88 -19.61
CA SER A 294 31.39 9.83 -20.12
C SER A 294 30.92 8.98 -18.95
N CYS A 295 29.72 8.41 -19.03
CA CYS A 295 29.18 7.55 -17.97
C CYS A 295 28.51 6.30 -18.53
N ILE A 296 28.13 5.39 -17.64
CA ILE A 296 27.49 4.12 -18.00
C ILE A 296 26.25 4.26 -18.90
N LEU A 297 25.51 5.38 -18.83
CA LEU A 297 24.34 5.65 -19.68
C LEU A 297 24.69 5.81 -21.17
N ASP A 298 25.95 6.12 -21.50
CA ASP A 298 26.43 6.15 -22.88
C ASP A 298 26.50 4.76 -23.51
N ASN A 299 26.64 3.72 -22.67
CA ASN A 299 26.78 2.33 -23.09
C ASN A 299 25.48 1.53 -22.93
N ILE A 300 24.74 1.76 -21.84
CA ILE A 300 23.50 1.04 -21.51
C ILE A 300 22.36 2.04 -21.40
N ARG A 301 21.59 2.16 -22.47
CA ARG A 301 20.45 3.09 -22.51
C ARG A 301 19.18 2.52 -21.89
N SER A 302 18.85 1.26 -22.17
CA SER A 302 17.63 0.63 -21.67
C SER A 302 17.62 0.56 -20.15
N TYR A 303 16.54 1.06 -19.52
CA TYR A 303 16.38 1.02 -18.07
C TYR A 303 16.51 -0.40 -17.50
N ASP A 304 15.78 -1.37 -18.08
CA ASP A 304 15.80 -2.76 -17.62
C ASP A 304 17.21 -3.37 -17.70
N SER A 305 17.94 -3.07 -18.78
CA SER A 305 19.32 -3.54 -18.96
C SER A 305 20.27 -2.92 -17.93
N LEU A 306 20.05 -1.64 -17.60
CA LEU A 306 20.84 -0.91 -16.62
C LEU A 306 20.61 -1.44 -15.19
N ILE A 307 19.35 -1.66 -14.81
CA ILE A 307 18.98 -2.27 -13.54
C ILE A 307 19.57 -3.68 -13.44
N CYS A 308 19.42 -4.50 -14.48
CA CYS A 308 19.99 -5.84 -14.52
C CYS A 308 21.52 -5.83 -14.37
N HIS A 309 22.20 -4.88 -15.01
CA HIS A 309 23.64 -4.70 -14.91
C HIS A 309 24.06 -4.40 -13.46
N PHE A 310 23.47 -3.39 -12.83
CA PHE A 310 23.84 -3.00 -11.46
C PHE A 310 23.44 -4.06 -10.43
N HIS A 311 22.36 -4.79 -10.65
CA HIS A 311 21.97 -5.91 -9.81
C HIS A 311 23.03 -7.02 -9.83
N HIS A 312 23.44 -7.48 -11.02
CA HIS A 312 24.50 -8.49 -11.15
C HIS A 312 25.85 -7.98 -10.61
N PHE A 313 26.16 -6.71 -10.85
CA PHE A 313 27.37 -6.10 -10.33
C PHE A 313 27.41 -6.10 -8.79
N ASN A 314 26.33 -5.68 -8.15
CA ASN A 314 26.21 -5.69 -6.70
C ASN A 314 26.27 -7.10 -6.09
N LEU A 315 25.65 -8.09 -6.74
CA LEU A 315 25.75 -9.48 -6.32
C LEU A 315 27.21 -9.97 -6.38
N ALA A 316 27.90 -9.72 -7.49
CA ALA A 316 29.31 -10.08 -7.65
C ALA A 316 30.19 -9.44 -6.58
N VAL A 317 30.00 -8.14 -6.31
CA VAL A 317 30.70 -7.41 -5.23
C VAL A 317 30.43 -8.06 -3.88
N SER A 318 29.16 -8.31 -3.53
CA SER A 318 28.77 -8.93 -2.26
C SER A 318 29.40 -10.31 -2.07
N HIS A 319 29.41 -11.14 -3.12
CA HIS A 319 30.03 -12.47 -3.09
C HIS A 319 31.56 -12.40 -2.91
N ILE A 320 32.25 -11.49 -3.59
CA ILE A 320 33.70 -11.29 -3.45
C ILE A 320 34.05 -10.81 -2.04
N LEU A 321 33.30 -9.86 -1.50
CA LEU A 321 33.52 -9.36 -0.15
C LEU A 321 33.25 -10.43 0.92
N SER A 322 32.38 -11.40 0.61
CA SER A 322 32.10 -12.55 1.47
C SER A 322 33.01 -13.77 1.23
N ASP A 323 34.04 -13.64 0.39
CA ASP A 323 34.95 -14.73 0.00
C ASP A 323 34.24 -15.96 -0.63
N GLN A 324 33.13 -15.72 -1.35
CA GLN A 324 32.33 -16.74 -2.02
C GLN A 324 32.00 -16.37 -3.49
N PRO A 325 32.95 -15.92 -4.33
CA PRO A 325 32.65 -15.58 -5.72
C PRO A 325 32.22 -16.81 -6.52
N THR A 326 31.17 -16.67 -7.33
CA THR A 326 30.77 -17.70 -8.30
C THR A 326 31.54 -17.55 -9.61
N LYS A 327 31.57 -18.60 -10.44
CA LYS A 327 32.16 -18.51 -11.79
C LYS A 327 31.48 -17.43 -12.65
N TYR A 328 30.18 -17.24 -12.48
CA TYR A 328 29.42 -16.23 -13.19
C TYR A 328 29.86 -14.82 -12.78
N ASP A 329 30.05 -14.58 -11.47
CA ASP A 329 30.50 -13.27 -10.96
C ASP A 329 31.85 -12.88 -11.56
N LEU A 330 32.81 -13.82 -11.51
CA LEU A 330 34.16 -13.60 -12.04
C LEU A 330 34.13 -13.33 -13.55
N GLN A 331 33.37 -14.13 -14.31
CA GLN A 331 33.22 -13.93 -15.74
C GLN A 331 32.54 -12.60 -16.08
N PHE A 332 31.52 -12.21 -15.31
CA PHE A 332 30.83 -10.93 -15.48
C PHE A 332 31.81 -9.77 -15.28
N LEU A 333 32.59 -9.75 -14.21
CA LEU A 333 33.55 -8.65 -13.95
C LEU A 333 34.70 -8.61 -14.96
N GLU A 334 35.22 -9.77 -15.37
CA GLU A 334 36.35 -9.87 -16.31
C GLU A 334 35.96 -9.46 -17.74
N GLN A 335 34.72 -9.72 -18.17
CA GLN A 335 34.29 -9.46 -19.55
C GLN A 335 33.64 -8.09 -19.74
N ASN A 336 33.14 -7.48 -18.66
CA ASN A 336 32.33 -6.27 -18.71
C ASN A 336 33.18 -5.01 -18.84
N LEU A 337 32.97 -4.29 -19.95
CA LEU A 337 33.68 -3.07 -20.30
C LEU A 337 33.09 -1.80 -19.66
N CYS A 338 31.90 -1.89 -19.08
CA CYS A 338 31.18 -0.74 -18.53
C CYS A 338 31.48 -0.51 -17.05
N ILE A 339 32.17 -1.43 -16.37
CA ILE A 339 32.52 -1.28 -14.96
C ILE A 339 33.78 -0.42 -14.87
N THR A 340 33.68 0.70 -14.16
CA THR A 340 34.80 1.63 -13.93
C THR A 340 35.34 1.51 -12.50
N PRO A 341 36.55 2.05 -12.22
CA PRO A 341 37.05 2.17 -10.84
C PRO A 341 36.08 2.90 -9.90
N ILE A 342 35.41 3.94 -10.40
CA ILE A 342 34.40 4.72 -9.65
C ILE A 342 33.19 3.84 -9.31
N ALA A 343 32.69 3.07 -10.28
CA ALA A 343 31.58 2.15 -10.05
C ALA A 343 31.93 1.11 -8.97
N VAL A 344 33.15 0.57 -8.97
CA VAL A 344 33.62 -0.35 -7.92
C VAL A 344 33.69 0.32 -6.55
N GLU A 345 34.24 1.54 -6.46
CA GLU A 345 34.32 2.24 -5.18
C GLU A 345 32.93 2.47 -4.58
N ILE A 346 31.99 2.98 -5.38
CA ILE A 346 30.60 3.21 -4.94
C ILE A 346 29.93 1.90 -4.54
N ALA A 347 30.06 0.84 -5.35
CA ALA A 347 29.44 -0.45 -5.03
C ALA A 347 30.00 -1.05 -3.74
N VAL A 348 31.32 -1.00 -3.54
CA VAL A 348 31.96 -1.53 -2.32
C VAL A 348 31.52 -0.74 -1.08
N GLN A 349 31.35 0.59 -1.17
CA GLN A 349 30.85 1.40 -0.05
C GLN A 349 29.43 0.99 0.41
N LEU A 350 28.60 0.44 -0.48
CA LEU A 350 27.26 -0.05 -0.12
C LEU A 350 27.32 -1.28 0.81
N PHE A 351 28.32 -2.13 0.64
CA PHE A 351 28.47 -3.40 1.38
C PHE A 351 29.51 -3.34 2.50
N CYS A 352 30.49 -2.44 2.40
CA CYS A 352 31.58 -2.28 3.36
C CYS A 352 31.49 -0.92 4.07
N LYS A 353 30.87 -0.92 5.26
CA LYS A 353 30.71 0.31 6.08
C LYS A 353 31.93 0.66 6.94
N ASN A 354 32.93 -0.22 7.02
CA ASN A 354 34.12 0.01 7.84
C ASN A 354 35.19 0.76 7.02
N PRO A 355 35.51 2.02 7.36
CA PRO A 355 36.46 2.82 6.58
C PRO A 355 37.88 2.23 6.54
N SER A 356 38.28 1.51 7.60
CA SER A 356 39.65 0.99 7.75
C SER A 356 40.00 -0.11 6.73
N ILE A 357 39.00 -0.84 6.24
CA ILE A 357 39.17 -1.94 5.27
C ILE A 357 38.61 -1.61 3.88
N LEU A 358 38.03 -0.42 3.71
CA LEU A 358 37.36 -0.02 2.46
C LEU A 358 38.32 -0.06 1.27
N GLN A 359 39.53 0.48 1.43
CA GLN A 359 40.55 0.51 0.37
C GLN A 359 41.05 -0.90 0.00
N GLU A 360 41.13 -1.80 0.97
CA GLU A 360 41.48 -3.20 0.72
C GLU A 360 40.34 -3.92 -0.03
N ALA A 361 39.10 -3.70 0.39
CA ALA A 361 37.90 -4.22 -0.26
C ALA A 361 37.79 -3.74 -1.72
N VAL A 362 38.04 -2.45 -1.99
CA VAL A 362 38.07 -1.89 -3.35
C VAL A 362 39.15 -2.55 -4.20
N LYS A 363 40.37 -2.73 -3.67
CA LYS A 363 41.46 -3.43 -4.38
C LYS A 363 41.10 -4.88 -4.68
N LYS A 364 40.51 -5.58 -3.72
CA LYS A 364 40.07 -6.97 -3.86
C LYS A 364 39.09 -7.12 -5.00
N VAL A 365 38.01 -6.33 -5.04
CA VAL A 365 37.03 -6.36 -6.13
C VAL A 365 37.67 -5.93 -7.45
N SER A 366 38.44 -4.85 -7.44
CA SER A 366 39.09 -4.33 -8.67
C SER A 366 39.97 -5.36 -9.35
N SER A 367 40.65 -6.25 -8.62
CA SER A 367 41.51 -7.30 -9.19
C SER A 367 40.80 -8.32 -10.09
N TYR A 368 39.46 -8.35 -10.06
CA TYR A 368 38.64 -9.19 -10.93
C TYR A 368 38.02 -8.43 -12.10
N CYS A 369 38.15 -7.10 -12.13
CA CYS A 369 37.59 -6.26 -13.18
C CYS A 369 38.52 -6.22 -14.39
N ARG A 370 37.95 -6.14 -15.60
CA ARG A 370 38.72 -6.15 -16.86
C ARG A 370 39.82 -5.08 -16.98
N TYR A 371 39.64 -3.93 -16.36
CA TYR A 371 40.58 -2.79 -16.43
C TYR A 371 41.77 -2.92 -15.47
N SER A 372 41.84 -4.01 -14.69
CA SER A 372 42.87 -4.22 -13.67
C SER A 372 44.24 -4.66 -14.19
#